data_AF-A0A3P7EJU3-F1
#
_entry.id   AF-A0A3P7EJU3-F1
#
_cell.length_a   1.000
_cell.length_b   1.000
_cell.length_c   1.000
_cell.angle_alpha   90.00
_cell.angle_beta   90.00
_cell.angle_gamma   90.00
#
_symmetry.space_group_name_H-M   'P 1'
#
loop_
_entity.id
_entity.type
_entity.pdbx_description
1 polymer ?
#
loop_
_entity_poly.entity_id
_entity_poly.type
_entity_poly.pdbx_seq_one_letter_code
_entity_poly.pdbx_strand_id
1 'polypeptide(L)'
;MDYDRMVTHGRIPSYRFVIPSTVYDPFLPENKGFCNPKTPRYFSNDIQPEGCLPAGMFDIGRTKFGSPHIYLSGVHFYQSPPEIYQNFTGFQHPDNSDATYIDIEPYTGVVVSAFVASQINVGMISGNSYLLSEMPSMIVPVLWMNELISLDKETREDLEKVVLMPRGVSFDFNLLKC
;
A
#
# COMPACT_ATOMS: atom_id res chain seq x y z
N MET A 1 -6.53 2.78 7.07
CA MET A 1 -5.70 3.93 6.68
C MET A 1 -5.92 5.00 7.72
N ASP A 2 -4.84 5.66 8.13
CA ASP A 2 -4.84 6.64 9.20
C ASP A 2 -4.60 8.03 8.63
N TYR A 3 -5.17 9.04 9.28
CA TYR A 3 -4.89 10.43 8.94
C TYR A 3 -3.41 10.73 9.18
N ASP A 4 -2.76 11.32 8.17
CA ASP A 4 -1.37 11.76 8.24
C ASP A 4 -1.30 13.29 8.39
N ARG A 5 -1.85 14.02 7.42
CA ARG A 5 -1.79 15.49 7.39
C ARG A 5 -2.83 16.11 6.48
N MET A 6 -2.97 17.43 6.57
CA MET A 6 -3.71 18.22 5.58
C MET A 6 -2.79 18.58 4.41
N VAL A 7 -3.33 18.50 3.19
CA VAL A 7 -2.67 18.90 1.94
C VAL A 7 -3.64 19.73 1.10
N THR A 8 -3.13 20.51 0.16
CA THR A 8 -3.98 21.33 -0.72
C THR A 8 -3.61 21.06 -2.17
N HIS A 9 -4.60 20.71 -2.98
CA HIS A 9 -4.46 20.51 -4.43
C HIS A 9 -5.16 21.64 -5.17
N GLY A 10 -4.40 22.60 -5.69
CA GLY A 10 -4.97 23.84 -6.23
C GLY A 10 -5.64 24.66 -5.11
N ARG A 11 -6.96 24.81 -5.16
CA ARG A 11 -7.76 25.44 -4.08
C ARG A 11 -8.57 24.45 -3.25
N ILE A 12 -8.36 23.16 -3.44
CA ILE A 12 -9.11 22.11 -2.75
C ILE A 12 -8.32 21.65 -1.52
N PRO A 13 -8.77 21.95 -0.28
CA PRO A 13 -8.20 21.34 0.90
C PRO A 13 -8.52 19.84 0.95
N SER A 14 -7.57 19.02 1.35
CA SER A 14 -7.73 17.56 1.40
C SER A 14 -7.01 16.97 2.61
N TYR A 15 -7.53 15.85 3.10
CA TYR A 15 -6.88 15.05 4.13
C TYR A 15 -6.11 13.91 3.48
N ARG A 16 -4.82 13.83 3.78
CA ARG A 16 -3.96 12.71 3.39
C ARG A 16 -4.13 11.58 4.38
N PHE A 17 -4.46 10.41 3.86
CA PHE A 17 -4.51 9.15 4.58
C PHE A 17 -3.40 8.24 4.09
N VAL A 18 -2.74 7.52 5.00
CA VAL A 18 -1.67 6.57 4.70
C VAL A 18 -1.99 5.20 5.26
N ILE A 19 -1.32 4.16 4.77
CA ILE A 19 -1.41 2.82 5.37
C ILE A 19 -0.40 2.77 6.53
N PRO A 20 -0.85 2.64 7.78
CA PRO A 20 0.08 2.49 8.91
C PRO A 20 0.71 1.09 8.87
N SER A 21 1.94 0.97 9.37
CA SER A 21 2.69 -0.30 9.38
C SER A 21 1.98 -1.41 10.16
N THR A 22 1.12 -1.04 11.13
CA THR A 22 0.32 -1.97 11.92
C THR A 22 -0.65 -2.81 11.09
N VAL A 23 -1.07 -2.35 9.91
CA VAL A 23 -1.97 -3.12 9.02
C VAL A 23 -1.31 -4.43 8.55
N TYR A 24 0.03 -4.44 8.44
CA TYR A 24 0.79 -5.59 7.96
C TYR A 24 1.72 -6.16 9.03
N ASP A 25 1.44 -5.91 10.30
CA ASP A 25 2.27 -6.40 11.40
C ASP A 25 1.75 -7.75 11.92
N PRO A 26 2.43 -8.88 11.66
CA PRO A 26 2.00 -10.22 12.06
C PRO A 26 2.10 -10.47 13.58
N PHE A 27 2.78 -9.60 14.33
CA PHE A 27 2.91 -9.72 15.78
C PHE A 27 1.65 -9.21 16.52
N LEU A 28 0.82 -8.42 15.85
CA LEU A 28 -0.44 -7.93 16.38
C LEU A 28 -1.53 -9.03 16.40
N PRO A 29 -2.25 -9.24 17.52
CA PRO A 29 -3.30 -10.26 17.63
C PRO A 29 -4.36 -10.20 16.52
N GLU A 30 -4.75 -8.99 16.11
CA GLU A 30 -5.73 -8.71 15.06
C GLU A 30 -5.32 -9.23 13.68
N ASN A 31 -4.02 -9.35 13.41
CA ASN A 31 -3.51 -9.77 12.09
C ASN A 31 -3.23 -11.27 11.99
N LYS A 32 -3.38 -12.03 13.08
CA LYS A 32 -3.14 -13.49 13.10
C LYS A 32 -4.00 -14.27 12.11
N GLY A 33 -5.17 -13.74 11.73
CA GLY A 33 -6.05 -14.33 10.73
C GLY A 33 -5.45 -14.40 9.32
N PHE A 34 -4.41 -13.62 9.02
CA PHE A 34 -3.71 -13.65 7.73
C PHE A 34 -2.60 -14.70 7.69
N CYS A 35 -2.15 -15.17 8.86
CA CYS A 35 -1.14 -16.22 8.98
C CYS A 35 -1.70 -17.60 8.61
N ASN A 36 -0.80 -18.50 8.21
CA ASN A 36 -1.09 -19.87 7.82
C ASN A 36 0.05 -20.80 8.28
N PRO A 37 -0.23 -21.90 9.00
CA PRO A 37 0.80 -22.87 9.38
C PRO A 37 1.62 -23.44 8.21
N LYS A 38 1.12 -23.33 6.97
CA LYS A 38 1.82 -23.74 5.75
C LYS A 38 2.74 -22.66 5.15
N THR A 39 2.74 -21.44 5.69
CA THR A 39 3.63 -20.37 5.23
C THR A 39 5.08 -20.80 5.43
N PRO A 40 5.92 -20.81 4.37
CA PRO A 40 7.30 -21.22 4.49
C PRO A 40 8.12 -20.27 5.36
N ARG A 41 9.23 -20.81 5.87
CA ARG A 41 10.15 -20.09 6.73
C ARG A 41 11.29 -19.47 5.93
N TYR A 42 11.48 -18.16 6.06
CA TYR A 42 12.52 -17.39 5.36
C TYR A 42 13.51 -16.72 6.34
N PHE A 43 13.02 -16.24 7.50
CA PHE A 43 13.82 -15.48 8.46
C PHE A 43 13.82 -16.11 9.86
N SER A 44 14.46 -15.48 10.84
CA SER A 44 14.44 -15.86 12.26
C SER A 44 13.12 -15.46 12.95
N ASN A 45 12.88 -15.93 14.20
CA ASN A 45 11.58 -15.80 14.88
C ASN A 45 11.23 -14.36 15.25
N ASP A 46 12.26 -13.55 15.46
CA ASP A 46 12.21 -12.12 15.71
C ASP A 46 11.76 -11.31 14.49
N ILE A 47 11.95 -11.83 13.27
CA ILE A 47 11.57 -11.15 12.01
C ILE A 47 10.27 -11.72 11.44
N GLN A 48 10.10 -13.03 11.53
CA GLN A 48 8.97 -13.76 10.97
C GLN A 48 8.36 -14.63 12.08
N PRO A 49 7.14 -14.33 12.56
CA PRO A 49 6.42 -15.25 13.44
C PRO A 49 6.13 -16.59 12.74
N GLU A 50 6.00 -17.66 13.51
CA GLU A 50 5.66 -18.98 12.97
C GLU A 50 4.33 -18.94 12.21
N GLY A 51 4.32 -19.48 10.98
CA GLY A 51 3.14 -19.47 10.10
C GLY A 51 2.80 -18.10 9.50
N CYS A 52 3.52 -17.04 9.79
CA CYS A 52 3.26 -15.71 9.21
C CYS A 52 4.34 -15.34 8.19
N LEU A 53 4.04 -14.35 7.33
CA LEU A 53 5.08 -13.60 6.63
C LEU A 53 5.68 -12.54 7.57
N PRO A 54 6.87 -11.99 7.29
CA PRO A 54 7.38 -10.83 7.99
C PRO A 54 6.44 -9.61 7.91
N ALA A 55 6.64 -8.63 8.79
CA ALA A 55 5.90 -7.37 8.73
C ALA A 55 6.06 -6.65 7.37
N GLY A 56 5.02 -5.97 6.92
CA GLY A 56 5.01 -5.25 5.64
C GLY A 56 4.68 -6.11 4.41
N MET A 57 4.37 -7.39 4.61
CA MET A 57 4.12 -8.35 3.53
C MET A 57 2.76 -9.04 3.63
N PHE A 58 2.19 -9.42 2.49
CA PHE A 58 0.90 -10.09 2.40
C PHE A 58 0.90 -11.24 1.39
N ASP A 59 0.22 -12.35 1.70
CA ASP A 59 0.13 -13.52 0.82
C ASP A 59 -1.04 -13.40 -0.15
N ILE A 60 -0.73 -13.19 -1.43
CA ILE A 60 -1.72 -13.10 -2.52
C ILE A 60 -1.76 -14.36 -3.38
N GLY A 61 -0.79 -15.26 -3.22
CA GLY A 61 -0.63 -16.46 -4.02
C GLY A 61 -1.48 -17.63 -3.53
N ARG A 62 -1.78 -17.70 -2.23
CA ARG A 62 -2.59 -18.78 -1.64
C ARG A 62 -3.94 -19.02 -2.31
N THR A 63 -4.60 -17.95 -2.75
CA THR A 63 -5.92 -17.99 -3.41
C THR A 63 -5.83 -18.35 -4.89
N LYS A 64 -4.62 -18.47 -5.45
CA LYS A 64 -4.39 -18.83 -6.86
C LYS A 64 -4.21 -20.34 -6.99
N PHE A 65 -4.42 -20.83 -8.21
CA PHE A 65 -4.23 -22.25 -8.53
C PHE A 65 -2.79 -22.69 -8.20
N GLY A 66 -2.65 -23.80 -7.50
CA GLY A 66 -1.36 -24.32 -7.02
C GLY A 66 -0.81 -23.61 -5.77
N SER A 67 -1.49 -22.58 -5.26
CA SER A 67 -1.08 -21.79 -4.08
C SER A 67 0.41 -21.37 -4.11
N PRO A 68 0.88 -20.73 -5.20
CA PRO A 68 2.27 -20.31 -5.31
C PRO A 68 2.64 -19.30 -4.21
N HIS A 69 3.91 -19.26 -3.81
CA HIS A 69 4.42 -18.31 -2.84
C HIS A 69 4.60 -16.92 -3.46
N ILE A 70 3.50 -16.23 -3.75
CA ILE A 70 3.49 -14.88 -4.31
C ILE A 70 3.04 -13.91 -3.23
N TYR A 71 3.87 -12.90 -2.96
CA TYR A 71 3.68 -11.97 -1.86
C TYR A 71 3.62 -10.54 -2.35
N LEU A 72 2.72 -9.74 -1.78
CA LEU A 72 2.65 -8.30 -1.97
C LEU A 72 3.42 -7.60 -0.84
N SER A 73 4.11 -6.50 -1.15
CA SER A 73 4.70 -5.59 -0.16
C SER A 73 4.64 -4.15 -0.67
N GLY A 74 5.05 -3.19 0.16
CA GLY A 74 5.44 -1.86 -0.33
C GLY A 74 6.65 -1.95 -1.28
N VAL A 75 6.80 -0.95 -2.15
CA VAL A 75 7.99 -0.82 -3.03
C VAL A 75 9.26 -0.78 -2.19
N HIS A 76 10.31 -1.45 -2.68
CA HIS A 76 11.59 -1.61 -1.97
C HIS A 76 11.44 -2.19 -0.56
N PHE A 77 10.34 -2.91 -0.29
CA PHE A 77 9.97 -3.42 1.03
C PHE A 77 9.71 -2.31 2.07
N TYR A 78 9.15 -1.18 1.65
CA TYR A 78 8.66 -0.13 2.56
C TYR A 78 7.80 -0.71 3.69
N GLN A 79 8.04 -0.23 4.92
CA GLN A 79 7.47 -0.74 6.20
C GLN A 79 7.79 -2.20 6.55
N SER A 80 8.78 -2.83 5.89
CA SER A 80 9.23 -4.18 6.23
C SER A 80 10.55 -4.15 7.02
N PRO A 81 10.86 -5.18 7.84
CA PRO A 81 12.15 -5.31 8.50
C PRO A 81 13.34 -5.24 7.53
N PRO A 82 14.45 -4.58 7.90
CA PRO A 82 15.56 -4.35 7.00
C PRO A 82 16.22 -5.65 6.52
N GLU A 83 16.18 -6.73 7.31
CA GLU A 83 16.73 -8.05 6.97
C GLU A 83 16.18 -8.61 5.64
N ILE A 84 15.00 -8.16 5.24
CA ILE A 84 14.35 -8.60 3.99
C ILE A 84 15.03 -7.99 2.77
N TYR A 85 15.51 -6.75 2.85
CA TYR A 85 16.00 -6.01 1.69
C TYR A 85 17.50 -5.72 1.70
N GLN A 86 18.17 -5.80 2.85
CA GLN A 86 19.61 -5.51 3.00
C GLN A 86 20.53 -6.34 2.09
N ASN A 87 20.10 -7.55 1.71
CA ASN A 87 20.89 -8.46 0.87
C ASN A 87 20.69 -8.20 -0.64
N PHE A 88 19.78 -7.31 -1.02
CA PHE A 88 19.59 -6.95 -2.43
C PHE A 88 20.38 -5.69 -2.76
N THR A 89 21.02 -5.71 -3.92
CA THR A 89 21.66 -4.55 -4.53
C THR A 89 20.86 -4.11 -5.76
N GLY A 90 20.90 -2.82 -6.10
CA GLY A 90 20.37 -2.31 -7.35
C GLY A 90 19.03 -1.57 -7.25
N PHE A 91 18.46 -1.44 -6.05
CA PHE A 91 17.35 -0.53 -5.77
C PHE A 91 17.62 0.32 -4.53
N GLN A 92 16.90 1.44 -4.41
CA GLN A 92 17.04 2.39 -3.30
C GLN A 92 16.45 1.79 -2.02
N HIS A 93 17.06 2.05 -0.86
CA HIS A 93 16.44 1.68 0.41
C HIS A 93 15.09 2.40 0.58
N PRO A 94 14.08 1.73 1.14
CA PRO A 94 12.75 2.30 1.26
C PRO A 94 12.78 3.56 2.12
N ASP A 95 12.08 4.59 1.65
CA ASP A 95 11.88 5.83 2.38
C ASP A 95 10.43 6.31 2.24
N ASN A 96 10.10 7.47 2.81
CA ASN A 96 8.73 7.98 2.82
C ASN A 96 8.16 8.31 1.42
N SER A 97 8.98 8.33 0.36
CA SER A 97 8.50 8.47 -1.01
C SER A 97 7.81 7.20 -1.54
N ASP A 98 8.06 6.04 -0.93
CA ASP A 98 7.40 4.76 -1.23
C ASP A 98 6.07 4.60 -0.47
N ALA A 99 5.64 5.60 0.30
CA ALA A 99 4.42 5.56 1.08
C ALA A 99 3.16 5.64 0.20
N THR A 100 2.30 4.63 0.28
CA THR A 100 0.95 4.67 -0.30
C THR A 100 0.07 5.68 0.44
N TYR A 101 -0.59 6.57 -0.31
CA TYR A 101 -1.47 7.57 0.24
C TYR A 101 -2.74 7.79 -0.59
N ILE A 102 -3.79 8.30 0.05
CA ILE A 102 -5.00 8.81 -0.59
C ILE A 102 -5.31 10.19 0.00
N ASP A 103 -5.48 11.19 -0.85
CA ASP A 103 -5.89 12.55 -0.52
C ASP A 103 -7.38 12.72 -0.82
N ILE A 104 -8.17 12.95 0.22
CA ILE A 104 -9.64 13.03 0.14
C ILE A 104 -10.10 14.44 0.49
N GLU A 105 -10.97 15.02 -0.34
CA GLU A 105 -11.66 16.27 0.01
C GLU A 105 -12.69 15.98 1.12
N PRO A 106 -12.58 16.63 2.29
CA PRO A 106 -13.26 16.19 3.51
C PRO A 106 -14.79 16.31 3.47
N TYR A 107 -15.36 17.18 2.64
CA TYR A 107 -16.80 17.41 2.64
C TYR A 107 -17.58 16.55 1.65
N THR A 108 -17.02 16.33 0.47
CA THR A 108 -17.62 15.53 -0.61
C THR A 108 -17.18 14.07 -0.56
N GLY A 109 -16.04 13.79 0.08
CA GLY A 109 -15.42 12.45 0.08
C GLY A 109 -14.73 12.09 -1.23
N VAL A 110 -14.61 13.03 -2.17
CA VAL A 110 -13.94 12.79 -3.46
C VAL A 110 -12.44 12.59 -3.25
N VAL A 111 -11.88 11.55 -3.89
CA VAL A 111 -10.43 11.33 -3.96
C VAL A 111 -9.84 12.34 -4.95
N VAL A 112 -9.02 13.25 -4.44
CA VAL A 112 -8.37 14.30 -5.23
C VAL A 112 -7.06 13.81 -5.84
N SER A 113 -6.32 13.02 -5.07
CA SER A 113 -5.13 12.30 -5.54
C SER A 113 -4.97 11.01 -4.76
N ALA A 114 -4.45 9.96 -5.41
CA ALA A 114 -4.03 8.74 -4.74
C ALA A 114 -2.71 8.28 -5.36
N PHE A 115 -1.84 7.73 -4.53
CA PHE A 115 -0.60 7.11 -4.97
C PHE A 115 -0.49 5.76 -4.28
N VAL A 116 -0.37 4.71 -5.07
CA VAL A 116 -0.18 3.34 -4.60
C VAL A 116 1.16 2.86 -5.11
N ALA A 117 2.06 2.57 -4.17
CA ALA A 117 3.37 1.99 -4.44
C ALA A 117 3.35 0.56 -3.92
N SER A 118 3.34 -0.42 -4.84
CA SER A 118 3.29 -1.84 -4.49
C SER A 118 4.32 -2.68 -5.23
N GLN A 119 4.71 -3.81 -4.62
CA GLN A 119 5.71 -4.72 -5.13
C GLN A 119 5.22 -6.17 -5.06
N ILE A 120 5.43 -6.91 -6.16
CA ILE A 120 5.20 -8.34 -6.24
C ILE A 120 6.52 -9.06 -6.00
N ASN A 121 6.48 -10.02 -5.08
CA ASN A 121 7.61 -10.81 -4.66
C ASN A 121 7.30 -12.31 -4.79
N VAL A 122 8.33 -13.13 -4.93
CA VAL A 122 8.22 -14.59 -4.97
C VAL A 122 9.03 -15.21 -3.83
N GLY A 123 8.37 -15.99 -2.99
CA GLY A 123 8.99 -16.79 -1.96
C GLY A 123 9.66 -18.04 -2.54
N MET A 124 10.98 -18.09 -2.51
CA MET A 124 11.77 -19.23 -2.96
C MET A 124 12.27 -20.02 -1.75
N ILE A 125 12.12 -21.34 -1.78
CA ILE A 125 12.53 -22.23 -0.68
C ILE A 125 13.68 -23.08 -1.17
N SER A 126 14.72 -23.24 -0.35
CA SER A 126 15.79 -24.21 -0.58
C SER A 126 15.19 -25.60 -0.76
N GLY A 127 15.48 -26.24 -1.90
CA GLY A 127 14.93 -27.55 -2.24
C GLY A 127 16.02 -28.62 -2.30
N ASN A 128 15.61 -29.89 -2.32
CA ASN A 128 16.52 -31.02 -2.57
C ASN A 128 16.87 -31.21 -4.05
N SER A 129 16.42 -30.32 -4.94
CA SER A 129 16.84 -30.37 -6.34
C SER A 129 18.23 -29.77 -6.49
N TYR A 130 19.03 -30.31 -7.41
CA TYR A 130 20.40 -29.86 -7.66
C TYR A 130 20.51 -28.36 -7.97
N LEU A 131 19.44 -27.74 -8.46
CA LEU A 131 19.39 -26.31 -8.78
C LEU A 131 19.11 -25.42 -7.57
N LEU A 132 18.42 -25.94 -6.54
CA LEU A 132 17.94 -25.15 -5.40
C LEU A 132 18.63 -25.52 -4.08
N SER A 133 19.48 -26.56 -4.05
CA SER A 133 20.16 -27.00 -2.82
C SER A 133 21.11 -25.95 -2.26
N GLU A 134 21.75 -25.19 -3.14
CA GLU A 134 22.68 -24.11 -2.77
C GLU A 134 21.98 -22.76 -2.57
N MET A 135 20.69 -22.66 -2.90
CA MET A 135 19.98 -21.39 -2.85
C MET A 135 19.32 -21.22 -1.47
N PRO A 136 19.62 -20.13 -0.73
CA PRO A 136 18.95 -19.88 0.53
C PRO A 136 17.46 -19.65 0.30
N SER A 137 16.64 -20.08 1.27
CA SER A 137 15.23 -19.67 1.30
C SER A 137 15.15 -18.16 1.44
N MET A 138 14.49 -17.48 0.50
CA MET A 138 14.41 -16.03 0.46
C MET A 138 13.14 -15.55 -0.25
N ILE A 139 12.79 -14.28 -0.04
CA ILE A 139 11.71 -13.61 -0.76
C ILE A 139 12.32 -12.67 -1.79
N VAL A 140 12.11 -12.96 -3.07
CA VAL A 140 12.74 -12.25 -4.19
C VAL A 140 11.79 -11.21 -4.76
N PRO A 141 12.18 -9.92 -4.86
CA PRO A 141 11.39 -8.91 -5.55
C PRO A 141 11.42 -9.19 -7.06
N VAL A 142 10.25 -9.17 -7.70
CA VAL A 142 10.13 -9.45 -9.14
C VAL A 142 9.84 -8.17 -9.92
N LEU A 143 8.84 -7.41 -9.47
CA LEU A 143 8.47 -6.15 -10.08
C LEU A 143 7.79 -5.25 -9.04
N TRP A 144 7.92 -3.96 -9.24
CA TRP A 144 7.18 -2.94 -8.51
C TRP A 144 6.40 -2.06 -9.47
N MET A 145 5.36 -1.43 -8.97
CA MET A 145 4.50 -0.52 -9.73
C MET A 145 4.04 0.64 -8.87
N ASN A 146 4.05 1.81 -9.51
CA ASN A 146 3.53 3.06 -8.97
C ASN A 146 2.27 3.42 -9.74
N GLU A 147 1.14 3.39 -9.06
CA GLU A 147 -0.13 3.85 -9.61
C GLU A 147 -0.44 5.23 -9.04
N LEU A 148 -0.48 6.23 -9.91
CA LEU A 148 -0.80 7.60 -9.57
C LEU A 148 -2.16 7.97 -10.19
N ILE A 149 -3.08 8.39 -9.34
CA ILE A 149 -4.36 8.97 -9.71
C ILE A 149 -4.36 10.42 -9.25
N SER A 150 -4.76 11.33 -10.13
CA SER A 150 -4.93 12.75 -9.82
C SER A 150 -6.06 13.31 -10.65
N LEU A 151 -6.90 14.17 -10.06
CA LEU A 151 -7.89 14.91 -10.84
C LEU A 151 -7.20 15.73 -11.93
N ASP A 152 -7.70 15.62 -13.16
CA ASP A 152 -7.29 16.51 -14.22
C ASP A 152 -7.73 17.95 -13.93
N LYS A 153 -7.20 18.89 -14.70
CA LYS A 153 -7.42 20.32 -14.46
C LYS A 153 -8.91 20.70 -14.50
N GLU A 154 -9.66 20.19 -15.48
CA GLU A 154 -11.07 20.56 -15.68
C GLU A 154 -11.93 20.01 -14.54
N THR A 155 -11.78 18.73 -14.22
CA THR A 155 -12.50 18.09 -13.10
C THR A 155 -12.17 18.75 -11.77
N ARG A 156 -10.89 19.12 -11.54
CA ARG A 156 -10.48 19.87 -10.34
C ARG A 156 -11.15 21.24 -10.28
N GLU A 157 -11.22 21.97 -11.40
CA GLU A 157 -11.90 23.28 -11.45
C GLU A 157 -13.40 23.17 -11.19
N ASP A 158 -14.06 22.10 -11.65
CA ASP A 158 -15.46 21.83 -11.34
C ASP A 158 -15.66 21.48 -9.87
N LEU A 159 -14.78 20.66 -9.28
CA LEU A 159 -14.83 20.37 -7.85
C LEU A 159 -14.56 21.62 -7.01
N GLU A 160 -13.65 22.50 -7.43
CA GLU A 160 -13.41 23.79 -6.76
C GLU A 160 -14.69 24.64 -6.70
N LYS A 161 -15.50 24.68 -7.76
CA LYS A 161 -16.78 25.42 -7.76
C LYS A 161 -17.75 24.89 -6.70
N VAL A 162 -17.80 23.56 -6.52
CA VAL A 162 -18.67 22.91 -5.54
C VAL A 162 -18.16 23.13 -4.11
N VAL A 163 -16.86 22.92 -3.89
CA VAL A 163 -16.24 22.99 -2.55
C VAL A 163 -16.17 24.42 -2.04
N LEU A 164 -15.95 25.40 -2.92
CA LEU A 164 -15.84 26.82 -2.58
C LEU A 164 -17.18 27.55 -2.63
N MET A 165 -18.28 26.88 -2.98
CA MET A 165 -19.60 27.50 -3.00
C MET A 165 -19.97 27.94 -1.57
N PRO A 166 -20.33 29.21 -1.34
CA PRO A 166 -20.64 29.66 0.01
C PRO A 166 -21.87 28.91 0.51
N ARG A 167 -21.71 28.15 1.61
CA ARG A 167 -22.74 27.29 2.21
C ARG A 167 -23.96 28.03 2.80
N GLY A 168 -24.13 29.31 2.45
CA GLY A 168 -25.27 30.14 2.83
C GLY A 168 -26.03 30.74 1.65
N VAL A 169 -25.64 30.46 0.40
CA VAL A 169 -26.44 30.93 -0.75
C VAL A 169 -27.56 29.91 -0.98
N SER A 170 -28.76 30.23 -0.50
CA SER A 170 -29.97 29.55 -1.00
C SER A 170 -30.04 29.81 -2.50
N PHE A 171 -30.02 28.75 -3.31
CA PHE A 171 -30.46 28.85 -4.69
C PHE A 171 -31.93 29.27 -4.65
N ASP A 172 -32.20 30.56 -4.87
CA ASP A 172 -33.55 31.05 -5.07
C ASP A 172 -34.01 30.55 -6.44
N PHE A 173 -34.70 29.41 -6.43
CA PHE A 173 -35.33 28.83 -7.62
C PHE A 173 -36.37 29.79 -8.26
N ASN A 174 -36.68 30.93 -7.64
CA ASN A 174 -37.52 31.96 -8.26
C ASN A 174 -36.81 32.83 -9.30
N LEU A 175 -35.48 32.78 -9.43
CA LEU A 175 -34.75 33.47 -10.50
C LEU A 175 -34.71 32.69 -11.83
N LEU A 176 -35.31 31.49 -11.90
CA LEU A 176 -35.47 30.69 -13.12
C LEU A 176 -36.89 30.74 -13.71
N LYS A 177 -37.77 31.61 -13.21
CA LYS A 177 -39.01 31.96 -13.91
C LYS A 177 -38.75 33.12 -14.87
N CYS A 178 -38.28 32.76 -16.07
CA CYS A 178 -38.60 33.54 -17.28
C CYS A 178 -40.09 33.37 -17.61
#